data_AF-A0AAE0G3Y1-F1
#
_entry.id   AF-A0AAE0G3Y1-F1
#
_cell.length_a   1.000
_cell.length_b   1.000
_cell.length_c   1.000
_cell.angle_alpha   90.00
_cell.angle_beta   90.00
_cell.angle_gamma   90.00
#
_symmetry.space_group_name_H-M   'P 1'
#
loop_
_entity.id
_entity.type
_entity.pdbx_description
1 polymer ?
#
loop_
_entity_poly.entity_id
_entity_poly.type
_entity_poly.pdbx_seq_one_letter_code
_entity_poly.pdbx_strand_id
1 'polypeptide(L)'
;MTSNEKPPMRDPYEILQLTKTATDDEIKRSYRKLALKAHPDKVGGSEELFKEVSAAYAILSDPEKRRNYDAKGFEGLDKSDFDVEIDVSQWGTMNTMVAAMFSKLGVPIRTAIAAPAMEQAMSGKVQIKDLLFGQPIIDKVDKHAINYYQVQITEKQAKDGIVIHAISHQVSKFKLLHFERHDDGALSLLDQEDSVPGGKVTTAGFYLLNYDTHRMEPPPSVIQLGDDPDSALFRRLDGMKLRETKAISKGTHIFAVYGDNWFNRAQFVLEAVAVDRSGGGACLEIQSIESELAKKQKELAQFESEYNQAKERHKAALERHEKETKELAALIARREQAYTQVGGVYSVKEPSMLDTTQLNTNMAGAFASMPKMNFSIGSRPASASSATSSSAGDTQKPAAQGGENDASPGFKRFFGLR
;
A
#
# COMPACT_ATOMS: atom_id res chain seq x y z
N MET A 1 24.83 -16.51 19.32
CA MET A 1 24.13 -17.40 18.36
C MET A 1 22.73 -16.84 18.20
N THR A 2 22.44 -16.30 17.01
CA THR A 2 21.19 -15.63 16.66
C THR A 2 20.17 -16.64 16.16
N SER A 3 18.98 -16.68 16.76
CA SER A 3 17.79 -17.25 16.13
C SER A 3 16.65 -16.27 16.29
N ASN A 4 16.50 -15.44 15.26
CA ASN A 4 15.29 -14.69 14.97
C ASN A 4 14.29 -15.70 14.38
N GLU A 5 13.56 -16.43 15.23
CA GLU A 5 12.52 -17.35 14.76
C GLU A 5 11.24 -16.58 14.45
N LYS A 6 10.91 -16.51 13.15
CA LYS A 6 9.53 -16.35 12.71
C LYS A 6 8.68 -17.46 13.34
N PRO A 7 7.48 -17.18 13.85
CA PRO A 7 6.60 -18.25 14.32
C PRO A 7 6.32 -19.22 13.16
N PRO A 8 6.42 -20.56 13.38
CA PRO A 8 6.23 -21.54 12.33
C PRO A 8 4.77 -21.54 11.88
N MET A 9 4.52 -21.34 10.58
CA MET A 9 3.22 -21.63 9.99
C MET A 9 2.91 -23.11 10.15
N ARG A 10 1.72 -23.43 10.68
CA ARG A 10 1.26 -24.81 10.93
C ARG A 10 0.93 -25.52 9.61
N ASP A 11 1.08 -26.84 9.57
CA ASP A 11 0.84 -27.65 8.37
C ASP A 11 -0.62 -27.48 7.88
N PRO A 12 -0.88 -27.10 6.60
CA PRO A 12 -2.21 -26.99 6.03
C PRO A 12 -3.07 -28.25 6.18
N TYR A 13 -2.48 -29.44 6.14
CA TYR A 13 -3.21 -30.69 6.34
C TYR A 13 -3.69 -30.83 7.79
N GLU A 14 -2.86 -30.44 8.76
CA GLU A 14 -3.25 -30.44 10.18
C GLU A 14 -4.32 -29.39 10.47
N ILE A 15 -4.18 -28.19 9.91
CA ILE A 15 -5.16 -27.10 10.08
C ILE A 15 -6.51 -27.54 9.52
N LEU A 16 -6.55 -28.13 8.32
CA LEU A 16 -7.78 -28.64 7.72
C LEU A 16 -8.21 -30.00 8.29
N GLN A 17 -7.48 -30.59 9.24
CA GLN A 17 -7.79 -31.91 9.81
C GLN A 17 -7.91 -33.01 8.74
N LEU A 18 -6.96 -33.03 7.81
CA LEU A 18 -6.89 -33.93 6.66
C LEU A 18 -5.55 -34.67 6.63
N THR A 19 -5.51 -35.77 5.88
CA THR A 19 -4.27 -36.46 5.57
C THR A 19 -3.71 -35.99 4.22
N LYS A 20 -2.42 -36.22 3.97
CA LYS A 20 -1.79 -35.90 2.68
C LYS A 20 -2.43 -36.61 1.48
N THR A 21 -3.17 -37.68 1.73
CA THR A 21 -3.92 -38.45 0.73
C THR A 21 -5.34 -37.93 0.49
N ALA A 22 -5.75 -36.84 1.13
CA ALA A 22 -7.10 -36.30 1.00
C ALA A 22 -7.42 -35.90 -0.45
N THR A 23 -8.62 -36.23 -0.88
CA THR A 23 -9.17 -35.84 -2.18
C THR A 23 -9.60 -34.37 -2.18
N ASP A 24 -9.71 -33.76 -3.34
CA ASP A 24 -10.15 -32.36 -3.47
C ASP A 24 -11.54 -32.12 -2.85
N ASP A 25 -12.42 -33.12 -2.91
CA ASP A 25 -13.74 -33.08 -2.30
C ASP A 25 -13.70 -33.17 -0.76
N GLU A 26 -12.72 -33.87 -0.19
CA GLU A 26 -12.48 -33.91 1.25
C GLU A 26 -11.88 -32.59 1.74
N ILE A 27 -10.97 -32.00 0.96
CA ILE A 27 -10.39 -30.68 1.21
C ILE A 27 -11.48 -29.61 1.25
N LYS A 28 -12.33 -29.57 0.23
CA LYS A 28 -13.48 -28.67 0.15
C LYS A 28 -14.46 -28.88 1.31
N ARG A 29 -14.78 -30.13 1.66
CA ARG A 29 -15.70 -30.43 2.77
C ARG A 29 -15.14 -30.01 4.12
N SER A 30 -13.87 -30.29 4.38
CA SER A 30 -13.26 -29.97 5.67
C SER A 30 -13.12 -28.47 5.86
N TYR A 31 -12.69 -27.75 4.81
CA TYR A 31 -12.65 -26.29 4.84
C TYR A 31 -14.02 -25.68 5.18
N ARG A 32 -15.09 -26.09 4.50
CA ARG A 32 -16.46 -25.58 4.79
C ARG A 32 -16.86 -25.80 6.26
N LYS A 33 -16.52 -26.97 6.81
CA LYS A 33 -16.83 -27.33 8.19
C LYS A 33 -16.01 -26.50 9.20
N LEU A 34 -14.72 -26.27 8.91
CA LEU A 34 -13.81 -25.57 9.81
C LEU A 34 -13.97 -24.05 9.72
N ALA A 35 -14.21 -23.50 8.54
CA ALA A 35 -14.52 -22.08 8.36
C ALA A 35 -15.74 -21.65 9.19
N LEU A 36 -16.78 -22.50 9.27
CA LEU A 36 -17.94 -22.28 10.13
C LEU A 36 -17.64 -22.33 11.62
N LYS A 37 -16.68 -23.15 12.05
CA LYS A 37 -16.29 -23.30 13.46
C LYS A 37 -15.31 -22.21 13.90
N ALA A 38 -14.41 -21.81 13.02
CA ALA A 38 -13.39 -20.81 13.26
C ALA A 38 -13.96 -19.37 13.28
N HIS A 39 -15.23 -19.18 12.91
CA HIS A 39 -15.91 -17.90 12.84
C HIS A 39 -15.87 -17.13 14.19
N PRO A 40 -15.28 -15.92 14.28
CA PRO A 40 -15.31 -15.05 15.47
C PRO A 40 -16.64 -14.92 16.24
N ASP A 41 -17.79 -14.91 15.56
CA ASP A 41 -19.10 -14.85 16.25
C ASP A 41 -19.59 -16.22 16.77
N LYS A 42 -18.82 -17.29 16.57
CA LYS A 42 -19.05 -18.60 17.17
C LYS A 42 -18.20 -18.73 18.41
N VAL A 43 -18.77 -19.35 19.44
CA VAL A 43 -18.06 -19.62 20.70
C VAL A 43 -16.84 -20.50 20.40
N GLY A 44 -15.64 -19.97 20.67
CA GLY A 44 -14.36 -20.64 20.40
C GLY A 44 -13.78 -20.40 19.01
N GLY A 45 -14.43 -19.61 18.16
CA GLY A 45 -13.84 -19.10 16.92
C GLY A 45 -13.03 -17.82 17.17
N SER A 46 -12.03 -17.59 16.33
CA SER A 46 -11.20 -16.38 16.38
C SER A 46 -10.77 -15.97 14.97
N GLU A 47 -10.44 -14.70 14.82
CA GLU A 47 -9.92 -14.14 13.57
C GLU A 47 -8.65 -14.87 13.11
N GLU A 48 -7.79 -15.23 14.05
CA GLU A 48 -6.55 -15.96 13.80
C GLU A 48 -6.83 -17.38 13.29
N LEU A 49 -7.77 -18.11 13.92
CA LEU A 49 -8.16 -19.45 13.50
C LEU A 49 -8.78 -19.46 12.10
N PHE A 50 -9.57 -18.44 11.78
CA PHE A 50 -10.20 -18.34 10.46
C PHE A 50 -9.18 -18.03 9.37
N LYS A 51 -8.18 -17.17 9.66
CA LYS A 51 -7.05 -16.91 8.77
C LYS A 51 -6.22 -18.17 8.54
N GLU A 52 -5.93 -18.94 9.59
CA GLU A 52 -5.22 -20.23 9.47
C GLU A 52 -5.97 -21.21 8.56
N VAL A 53 -7.27 -21.42 8.81
CA VAL A 53 -8.10 -22.35 8.01
C VAL A 53 -8.18 -21.93 6.55
N SER A 54 -8.22 -20.63 6.28
CA SER A 54 -8.28 -20.08 4.91
C SER A 54 -6.95 -20.19 4.18
N ALA A 55 -5.84 -19.90 4.86
CA ALA A 55 -4.49 -20.08 4.32
C ALA A 55 -4.17 -21.56 4.06
N ALA A 56 -4.66 -22.47 4.90
CA ALA A 56 -4.50 -23.90 4.68
C ALA A 56 -5.26 -24.39 3.43
N TYR A 57 -6.49 -23.92 3.25
CA TYR A 57 -7.27 -24.23 2.06
C TYR A 57 -6.66 -23.63 0.79
N ALA A 58 -6.11 -22.41 0.86
CA ALA A 58 -5.38 -21.76 -0.25
C ALA A 58 -4.32 -22.66 -0.90
N ILE A 59 -3.54 -23.33 -0.05
CA ILE A 59 -2.43 -24.19 -0.46
C ILE A 59 -2.95 -25.51 -0.99
N LEU A 60 -3.94 -26.11 -0.30
CA LEU A 60 -4.40 -27.47 -0.60
C LEU A 60 -5.46 -27.56 -1.70
N SER A 61 -6.20 -26.48 -1.98
CA SER A 61 -7.27 -26.47 -2.98
C SER A 61 -6.77 -26.38 -4.42
N ASP A 62 -5.56 -25.86 -4.61
CA ASP A 62 -4.91 -25.75 -5.92
C ASP A 62 -3.93 -26.91 -6.13
N PRO A 63 -4.10 -27.74 -7.19
CA PRO A 63 -3.24 -28.89 -7.43
C PRO A 63 -1.75 -28.55 -7.60
N GLU A 64 -1.42 -27.40 -8.19
CA GLU A 64 -0.04 -26.96 -8.37
C GLU A 64 0.58 -26.49 -7.06
N LYS A 65 -0.14 -25.66 -6.29
CA LYS A 65 0.32 -25.19 -4.96
C LYS A 65 0.46 -26.33 -3.98
N ARG A 66 -0.48 -27.28 -3.98
CA ARG A 66 -0.41 -28.50 -3.17
C ARG A 66 0.81 -29.33 -3.54
N ARG A 67 1.07 -29.52 -4.84
CA ARG A 67 2.27 -30.24 -5.31
C ARG A 67 3.57 -29.54 -4.87
N ASN A 68 3.62 -28.21 -4.98
CA ASN A 68 4.80 -27.44 -4.56
C ASN A 68 5.02 -27.52 -3.05
N TYR A 69 3.96 -27.41 -2.26
CA TYR A 69 3.99 -27.58 -0.80
C TYR A 69 4.41 -29.01 -0.41
N ASP A 70 3.86 -30.04 -1.06
CA ASP A 70 4.21 -31.43 -0.79
C ASP A 70 5.68 -31.73 -1.13
N ALA A 71 6.27 -31.03 -2.12
CA ALA A 71 7.64 -31.22 -2.55
C ALA A 71 8.69 -30.45 -1.73
N LYS A 72 8.39 -29.21 -1.30
CA LYS A 72 9.37 -28.28 -0.70
C LYS A 72 8.89 -27.61 0.59
N GLY A 73 7.70 -27.95 1.10
CA GLY A 73 7.08 -27.25 2.22
C GLY A 73 6.81 -25.78 1.88
N PHE A 74 6.79 -24.92 2.91
CA PHE A 74 6.55 -23.48 2.73
C PHE A 74 7.62 -22.74 1.92
N GLU A 75 8.81 -23.32 1.73
CA GLU A 75 9.86 -22.75 0.88
C GLU A 75 9.56 -22.88 -0.62
N GLY A 76 8.61 -23.74 -0.99
CA GLY A 76 8.13 -23.91 -2.36
C GLY A 76 6.99 -22.98 -2.77
N LEU A 77 6.57 -22.08 -1.88
CA LEU A 77 5.43 -21.18 -2.08
C LEU A 77 5.90 -19.71 -2.09
N ASP A 78 5.49 -18.96 -3.10
CA ASP A 78 5.73 -17.52 -3.19
C ASP A 78 4.69 -16.73 -2.39
N LYS A 79 4.99 -15.46 -2.06
CA LYS A 79 4.04 -14.57 -1.36
C LYS A 79 2.71 -14.39 -2.13
N SER A 80 2.75 -14.49 -3.46
CA SER A 80 1.56 -14.48 -4.34
C SER A 80 0.76 -15.78 -4.30
N ASP A 81 1.35 -16.89 -3.85
CA ASP A 81 0.61 -18.17 -3.76
C ASP A 81 -0.42 -18.16 -2.63
N PHE A 82 -0.32 -17.21 -1.71
CA PHE A 82 -1.31 -16.93 -0.68
C PHE A 82 -2.47 -16.05 -1.19
N ASP A 83 -2.37 -15.46 -2.39
CA ASP A 83 -3.49 -14.80 -3.06
C ASP A 83 -4.35 -15.89 -3.73
N VAL A 84 -5.56 -16.09 -3.22
CA VAL A 84 -6.49 -17.11 -3.74
C VAL A 84 -7.67 -16.44 -4.42
N GLU A 85 -7.96 -16.88 -5.64
CA GLU A 85 -9.24 -16.66 -6.30
C GLU A 85 -10.24 -17.73 -5.86
N ILE A 86 -11.23 -17.36 -5.05
CA ILE A 86 -12.27 -18.28 -4.55
C ILE A 86 -13.53 -18.12 -5.40
N ASP A 87 -13.95 -19.18 -6.11
CA ASP A 87 -15.28 -19.27 -6.71
C ASP A 87 -16.32 -19.61 -5.64
N VAL A 88 -16.98 -18.56 -5.14
CA VAL A 88 -18.00 -18.66 -4.09
C VAL A 88 -19.40 -18.93 -4.68
N SER A 89 -19.55 -19.00 -6.00
CA SER A 89 -20.87 -19.18 -6.65
C SER A 89 -21.53 -20.53 -6.27
N GLN A 90 -20.74 -21.52 -5.85
CA GLN A 90 -21.20 -22.85 -5.47
C GLN A 90 -21.65 -22.98 -4.00
N TRP A 91 -21.54 -21.94 -3.17
CA TRP A 91 -21.65 -22.05 -1.70
C TRP A 91 -23.00 -21.66 -1.07
N GLY A 92 -24.05 -21.45 -1.86
CA GLY A 92 -25.42 -21.30 -1.35
C GLY A 92 -25.55 -20.18 -0.29
N THR A 93 -26.12 -20.51 0.89
CA THR A 93 -26.37 -19.55 1.98
C THR A 93 -25.13 -19.14 2.78
N MET A 94 -23.97 -19.75 2.53
CA MET A 94 -22.72 -19.48 3.26
C MET A 94 -21.95 -18.28 2.68
N ASN A 95 -22.29 -17.80 1.48
CA ASN A 95 -21.62 -16.70 0.79
C ASN A 95 -21.57 -15.42 1.65
N THR A 96 -22.69 -15.00 2.24
CA THR A 96 -22.77 -13.70 2.94
C THR A 96 -21.97 -13.67 4.24
N MET A 97 -21.91 -14.80 4.95
CA MET A 97 -21.23 -14.92 6.25
C MET A 97 -19.71 -14.88 6.10
N VAL A 98 -19.21 -15.57 5.09
CA VAL A 98 -17.79 -15.59 4.76
C VAL A 98 -17.37 -14.18 4.25
N ALA A 99 -18.25 -13.42 3.56
CA ALA A 99 -17.94 -12.11 2.97
C ALA A 99 -17.61 -11.06 4.01
N ALA A 100 -18.50 -11.00 5.01
CA ALA A 100 -18.43 -10.06 6.11
C ALA A 100 -17.14 -10.26 6.91
N MET A 101 -16.62 -11.50 6.97
CA MET A 101 -15.33 -11.79 7.59
C MET A 101 -14.16 -11.27 6.78
N PHE A 102 -14.02 -11.64 5.52
CA PHE A 102 -12.86 -11.21 4.74
C PHE A 102 -12.79 -9.69 4.55
N SER A 103 -13.94 -9.01 4.49
CA SER A 103 -14.00 -7.54 4.51
C SER A 103 -13.52 -6.91 5.83
N LYS A 104 -13.64 -7.61 6.97
CA LYS A 104 -13.22 -7.13 8.29
C LYS A 104 -11.78 -7.52 8.62
N LEU A 105 -11.27 -8.58 8.01
CA LEU A 105 -9.93 -9.15 8.23
C LEU A 105 -8.84 -8.58 7.32
N GLY A 106 -9.20 -7.73 6.36
CA GLY A 106 -8.24 -7.06 5.47
C GLY A 106 -7.52 -8.00 4.48
N VAL A 107 -7.96 -9.25 4.35
CA VAL A 107 -7.41 -10.21 3.37
C VAL A 107 -8.24 -10.10 2.08
N PRO A 108 -7.64 -9.65 0.96
CA PRO A 108 -8.38 -9.53 -0.30
C PRO A 108 -8.68 -10.93 -0.85
N ILE A 109 -9.92 -11.40 -0.71
CA ILE A 109 -10.38 -12.51 -1.56
C ILE A 109 -10.64 -11.95 -2.94
N ARG A 110 -9.85 -12.43 -3.90
CA ARG A 110 -10.18 -12.34 -5.31
C ARG A 110 -11.25 -13.39 -5.63
N THR A 111 -12.23 -13.03 -6.42
CA THR A 111 -13.40 -13.88 -6.68
C THR A 111 -13.42 -14.29 -8.13
N ALA A 112 -13.87 -15.50 -8.45
CA ALA A 112 -14.06 -15.87 -9.85
C ALA A 112 -15.38 -15.29 -10.39
N ILE A 113 -15.41 -14.97 -11.68
CA ILE A 113 -16.65 -14.66 -12.40
C ILE A 113 -17.46 -15.96 -12.50
N ALA A 114 -18.75 -15.91 -12.18
CA ALA A 114 -19.59 -17.10 -12.21
C ALA A 114 -19.69 -17.69 -13.62
N ALA A 115 -19.51 -19.01 -13.75
CA ALA A 115 -19.55 -19.71 -15.05
C ALA A 115 -20.79 -19.41 -15.90
N PRO A 116 -22.03 -19.33 -15.35
CA PRO A 116 -23.20 -18.99 -16.15
C PRO A 116 -23.15 -17.59 -16.78
N ALA A 117 -22.47 -16.63 -16.12
CA ALA A 117 -22.30 -15.29 -16.67
C ALA A 117 -21.32 -15.30 -17.85
N MET A 118 -20.27 -16.13 -17.77
CA MET A 118 -19.33 -16.34 -18.86
C MET A 118 -19.95 -17.10 -20.04
N GLU A 119 -20.79 -18.10 -19.79
CA GLU A 119 -21.53 -18.80 -20.85
C GLU A 119 -22.44 -17.84 -21.64
N GLN A 120 -23.07 -16.87 -20.98
CA GLN A 120 -23.84 -15.83 -21.65
C GLN A 120 -22.96 -14.96 -22.55
N ALA A 121 -21.77 -14.55 -22.07
CA ALA A 121 -20.80 -13.80 -22.87
C ALA A 121 -20.38 -14.59 -24.13
N MET A 122 -20.06 -15.88 -23.95
CA MET A 122 -19.65 -16.78 -25.04
C MET A 122 -20.78 -17.06 -26.04
N SER A 123 -22.04 -16.97 -25.63
CA SER A 123 -23.18 -17.13 -26.54
C SER A 123 -23.33 -16.01 -27.57
N GLY A 124 -22.69 -14.86 -27.33
CA GLY A 124 -22.77 -13.65 -28.14
C GLY A 124 -24.13 -12.94 -28.13
N LYS A 125 -25.13 -13.48 -27.43
CA LYS A 125 -26.49 -12.94 -27.34
C LYS A 125 -26.66 -12.01 -26.13
N VAL A 126 -25.76 -11.04 -26.00
CA VAL A 126 -25.76 -10.06 -24.90
C VAL A 126 -26.20 -8.69 -25.37
N GLN A 127 -26.87 -7.93 -24.50
CA GLN A 127 -27.19 -6.53 -24.76
C GLN A 127 -25.99 -5.65 -24.41
N ILE A 128 -25.53 -4.86 -25.38
CA ILE A 128 -24.35 -3.99 -25.24
C ILE A 128 -24.81 -2.54 -25.38
N LYS A 129 -24.50 -1.71 -24.37
CA LYS A 129 -24.83 -0.28 -24.36
C LYS A 129 -23.67 0.55 -24.92
N ASP A 130 -23.94 1.67 -25.55
CA ASP A 130 -22.88 2.60 -25.97
C ASP A 130 -22.33 3.38 -24.76
N LEU A 131 -21.01 3.36 -24.58
CA LEU A 131 -20.29 4.20 -23.64
C LEU A 131 -19.48 5.25 -24.42
N LEU A 132 -19.94 6.49 -24.38
CA LEU A 132 -19.32 7.61 -25.07
C LEU A 132 -18.28 8.29 -24.17
N PHE A 133 -17.18 8.75 -24.79
CA PHE A 133 -16.14 9.47 -24.06
C PHE A 133 -16.66 10.75 -23.41
N GLY A 134 -16.33 10.96 -22.13
CA GLY A 134 -16.75 12.12 -21.34
C GLY A 134 -18.24 12.13 -20.98
N GLN A 135 -18.96 11.03 -21.19
CA GLN A 135 -20.37 10.88 -20.82
C GLN A 135 -20.54 9.71 -19.85
N PRO A 136 -20.49 9.96 -18.53
CA PRO A 136 -20.61 8.90 -17.55
C PRO A 136 -22.02 8.28 -17.56
N ILE A 137 -22.06 6.95 -17.41
CA ILE A 137 -23.29 6.17 -17.30
C ILE A 137 -23.50 5.79 -15.83
N ILE A 138 -24.66 6.13 -15.28
CA ILE A 138 -25.09 5.62 -13.97
C ILE A 138 -25.90 4.35 -14.21
N ASP A 139 -25.44 3.22 -13.68
CA ASP A 139 -26.10 1.94 -13.87
C ASP A 139 -26.03 1.06 -12.61
N LYS A 140 -26.69 -0.08 -12.67
CA LYS A 140 -26.72 -1.06 -11.60
C LYS A 140 -26.60 -2.47 -12.16
N VAL A 141 -25.83 -3.33 -11.50
CA VAL A 141 -25.66 -4.73 -11.88
C VAL A 141 -26.06 -5.63 -10.73
N ASP A 142 -26.90 -6.61 -11.03
CA ASP A 142 -27.32 -7.63 -10.07
C ASP A 142 -26.17 -8.60 -9.77
N LYS A 143 -26.28 -9.30 -8.65
CA LYS A 143 -25.31 -10.32 -8.25
C LYS A 143 -25.19 -11.40 -9.33
N HIS A 144 -23.96 -11.74 -9.71
CA HIS A 144 -23.62 -12.68 -10.77
C HIS A 144 -24.08 -12.28 -12.18
N ALA A 145 -24.55 -11.04 -12.38
CA ALA A 145 -24.91 -10.52 -13.69
C ALA A 145 -23.76 -9.69 -14.28
N ILE A 146 -23.77 -9.52 -15.60
CA ILE A 146 -22.85 -8.67 -16.34
C ILE A 146 -23.66 -7.66 -17.15
N ASN A 147 -23.33 -6.37 -17.01
CA ASN A 147 -23.78 -5.33 -17.93
C ASN A 147 -22.65 -5.00 -18.91
N TYR A 148 -22.91 -5.04 -20.21
CA TYR A 148 -21.90 -4.84 -21.26
C TYR A 148 -22.02 -3.45 -21.89
N TYR A 149 -20.86 -2.89 -22.24
CA TYR A 149 -20.70 -1.57 -22.81
C TYR A 149 -19.68 -1.61 -23.95
N GLN A 150 -19.94 -0.89 -25.04
CA GLN A 150 -18.99 -0.73 -26.14
C GLN A 150 -18.46 0.70 -26.21
N VAL A 151 -17.17 0.82 -26.51
CA VAL A 151 -16.48 2.09 -26.71
C VAL A 151 -15.83 2.08 -28.08
N GLN A 152 -16.02 3.14 -28.86
CA GLN A 152 -15.36 3.34 -30.14
C GLN A 152 -14.08 4.15 -29.95
N ILE A 153 -12.92 3.51 -30.14
CA ILE A 153 -11.60 4.10 -29.93
C ILE A 153 -11.01 4.54 -31.27
N THR A 154 -10.69 5.83 -31.36
CA THR A 154 -9.99 6.43 -32.49
C THR A 154 -8.49 6.16 -32.45
N GLU A 155 -7.80 6.35 -33.57
CA GLU A 155 -6.34 6.20 -33.65
C GLU A 155 -5.59 7.18 -32.73
N LYS A 156 -6.11 8.41 -32.60
CA LYS A 156 -5.56 9.39 -31.65
C LYS A 156 -5.69 8.90 -30.21
N GLN A 157 -6.86 8.41 -29.82
CA GLN A 157 -7.10 7.88 -28.46
C GLN A 157 -6.28 6.62 -28.18
N ALA A 158 -6.15 5.72 -29.15
CA ALA A 158 -5.28 4.56 -29.04
C ALA A 158 -3.82 4.95 -28.82
N LYS A 159 -3.36 6.04 -29.47
CA LYS A 159 -2.00 6.58 -29.32
C LYS A 159 -1.78 7.32 -28.00
N ASP A 160 -2.74 8.17 -27.61
CA ASP A 160 -2.60 9.03 -26.42
C ASP A 160 -2.93 8.29 -25.11
N GLY A 161 -3.74 7.24 -25.21
CA GLY A 161 -4.22 6.43 -24.09
C GLY A 161 -5.65 6.77 -23.68
N ILE A 162 -6.30 5.81 -23.03
CA ILE A 162 -7.64 5.98 -22.47
C ILE A 162 -7.73 5.41 -21.06
N VAL A 163 -8.74 5.86 -20.31
CA VAL A 163 -9.09 5.28 -19.02
C VAL A 163 -10.55 4.87 -19.06
N ILE A 164 -10.83 3.62 -18.70
CA ILE A 164 -12.19 3.15 -18.40
C ILE A 164 -12.25 2.94 -16.90
N HIS A 165 -13.11 3.67 -16.20
CA HIS A 165 -13.23 3.52 -14.75
C HIS A 165 -14.68 3.37 -14.33
N ALA A 166 -14.88 2.61 -13.26
CA ALA A 166 -16.16 2.43 -12.59
C ALA A 166 -16.02 2.83 -11.11
N ILE A 167 -16.95 3.64 -10.61
CA ILE A 167 -16.98 4.14 -9.24
C ILE A 167 -18.32 3.81 -8.60
N SER A 168 -18.31 3.21 -7.40
CA SER A 168 -19.50 3.03 -6.57
C SER A 168 -19.44 3.91 -5.33
N HIS A 169 -20.43 4.79 -5.17
CA HIS A 169 -20.57 5.66 -3.99
C HIS A 169 -21.19 4.98 -2.77
N GLN A 170 -21.57 3.71 -2.89
CA GLN A 170 -22.18 2.91 -1.82
C GLN A 170 -21.24 1.81 -1.31
N VAL A 171 -19.95 1.84 -1.71
CA VAL A 171 -18.94 0.83 -1.35
C VAL A 171 -19.41 -0.57 -1.78
N SER A 172 -19.68 -0.73 -3.09
CA SER A 172 -20.08 -2.01 -3.67
C SER A 172 -18.87 -2.85 -4.06
N LYS A 173 -18.99 -4.18 -4.04
CA LYS A 173 -18.03 -5.06 -4.73
C LYS A 173 -18.51 -5.39 -6.14
N PHE A 174 -17.63 -5.19 -7.11
CA PHE A 174 -17.87 -5.49 -8.52
C PHE A 174 -16.52 -5.73 -9.21
N LYS A 175 -16.56 -6.23 -10.44
CA LYS A 175 -15.38 -6.30 -11.31
C LYS A 175 -15.61 -5.48 -12.56
N LEU A 176 -14.55 -4.86 -13.06
CA LEU A 176 -14.52 -4.28 -14.39
C LEU A 176 -13.83 -5.28 -15.32
N LEU A 177 -14.47 -5.61 -16.43
CA LEU A 177 -14.05 -6.64 -17.36
C LEU A 177 -13.78 -6.03 -18.74
N HIS A 178 -12.81 -6.59 -19.46
CA HIS A 178 -12.50 -6.24 -20.83
C HIS A 178 -12.60 -7.49 -21.70
N PHE A 179 -13.34 -7.41 -22.80
CA PHE A 179 -13.63 -8.53 -23.69
C PHE A 179 -13.17 -8.26 -25.12
N GLU A 180 -12.69 -9.32 -25.78
CA GLU A 180 -12.58 -9.38 -27.24
C GLU A 180 -13.89 -9.90 -27.82
N ARG A 181 -14.31 -9.33 -28.95
CA ARG A 181 -15.48 -9.78 -29.70
C ARG A 181 -15.04 -10.56 -30.94
N HIS A 182 -15.54 -11.78 -31.07
CA HIS A 182 -15.33 -12.62 -32.25
C HIS A 182 -16.36 -12.34 -33.35
N ASP A 183 -16.09 -12.84 -34.56
CA ASP A 183 -16.94 -12.65 -35.75
C ASP A 183 -18.35 -13.24 -35.58
N ASP A 184 -18.48 -14.31 -34.80
CA ASP A 184 -19.76 -14.95 -34.45
C ASP A 184 -20.53 -14.20 -33.35
N GLY A 185 -19.95 -13.12 -32.82
CA GLY A 185 -20.49 -12.30 -31.74
C GLY A 185 -20.12 -12.79 -30.34
N ALA A 186 -19.46 -13.95 -30.20
CA ALA A 186 -19.01 -14.43 -28.90
C ALA A 186 -18.01 -13.46 -28.26
N LEU A 187 -18.06 -13.35 -26.94
CA LEU A 187 -17.14 -12.54 -26.16
C LEU A 187 -16.18 -13.42 -25.36
N SER A 188 -14.88 -13.18 -25.51
CA SER A 188 -13.83 -13.82 -24.71
C SER A 188 -13.18 -12.79 -23.77
N LEU A 189 -12.94 -13.19 -22.52
CA LEU A 189 -12.39 -12.29 -21.51
C LEU A 189 -10.89 -12.06 -21.80
N LEU A 190 -10.52 -10.80 -21.99
CA LEU A 190 -9.12 -10.37 -22.15
C LEU A 190 -8.49 -9.97 -20.81
N ASP A 191 -9.26 -9.28 -19.97
CA ASP A 191 -8.74 -8.71 -18.72
C ASP A 191 -9.82 -8.47 -17.67
N GLN A 192 -9.40 -8.41 -16.40
CA GLN A 192 -10.29 -8.11 -15.27
C GLN A 192 -9.60 -7.27 -14.19
N GLU A 193 -10.36 -6.36 -13.59
CA GLU A 193 -9.95 -5.56 -12.43
C GLU A 193 -10.98 -5.67 -11.32
N ASP A 194 -10.52 -6.01 -10.11
CA ASP A 194 -11.33 -6.03 -8.90
C ASP A 194 -11.61 -4.61 -8.39
N SER A 195 -12.84 -4.34 -7.97
CA SER A 195 -13.13 -3.09 -7.26
C SER A 195 -12.35 -3.01 -5.95
N VAL A 196 -11.59 -1.94 -5.78
CA VAL A 196 -10.84 -1.65 -4.55
C VAL A 196 -11.50 -0.53 -3.74
N PRO A 197 -11.44 -0.58 -2.40
CA PRO A 197 -11.94 0.49 -1.55
C PRO A 197 -11.03 1.72 -1.62
N GLY A 198 -11.66 2.90 -1.76
CA GLY A 198 -11.02 4.22 -1.77
C GLY A 198 -11.78 5.17 -0.85
N GLY A 199 -11.63 5.01 0.47
CA GLY A 199 -12.37 5.79 1.45
C GLY A 199 -13.85 5.44 1.48
N LYS A 200 -14.72 6.35 1.02
CA LYS A 200 -16.19 6.16 0.98
C LYS A 200 -16.71 5.62 -0.35
N VAL A 201 -15.82 5.32 -1.29
CA VAL A 201 -16.17 4.78 -2.60
C VAL A 201 -15.41 3.49 -2.85
N THR A 202 -15.87 2.68 -3.79
CA THR A 202 -15.08 1.59 -4.39
C THR A 202 -14.87 1.87 -5.87
N THR A 203 -13.69 1.53 -6.39
CA THR A 203 -13.31 1.85 -7.76
C THR A 203 -12.65 0.66 -8.44
N ALA A 204 -12.92 0.45 -9.72
CA ALA A 204 -12.13 -0.41 -10.60
C ALA A 204 -11.83 0.37 -11.87
N GLY A 205 -10.69 0.15 -12.52
CA GLY A 205 -10.40 0.88 -13.75
C GLY A 205 -9.25 0.31 -14.55
N PHE A 206 -9.43 0.29 -15.87
CA PHE A 206 -8.39 0.02 -16.85
C PHE A 206 -7.75 1.33 -17.27
N TYR A 207 -6.42 1.39 -17.16
CA TYR A 207 -5.63 2.55 -17.55
C TYR A 207 -4.78 2.11 -18.74
N LEU A 208 -5.37 2.21 -19.92
CA LEU A 208 -4.84 1.71 -21.18
C LEU A 208 -3.99 2.82 -21.81
N LEU A 209 -2.84 3.03 -21.19
CA LEU A 209 -1.90 4.12 -21.47
C LEU A 209 -0.70 3.58 -22.24
N ASN A 210 -0.11 4.40 -23.10
CA ASN A 210 1.12 4.04 -23.84
C ASN A 210 2.39 4.55 -23.14
N TYR A 211 2.33 4.71 -21.82
CA TYR A 211 3.43 5.17 -21.00
C TYR A 211 3.26 4.64 -19.58
N ASP A 212 4.37 4.39 -18.91
CA ASP A 212 4.40 3.89 -17.55
C ASP A 212 3.71 4.87 -16.59
N THR A 213 2.83 4.33 -15.75
CA THR A 213 2.23 5.05 -14.63
C THR A 213 2.35 4.23 -13.36
N HIS A 214 2.27 4.86 -12.20
CA HIS A 214 2.31 4.16 -10.93
C HIS A 214 0.94 4.14 -10.26
N ARG A 215 0.61 3.00 -9.66
CA ARG A 215 -0.51 2.86 -8.73
C ARG A 215 0.05 3.05 -7.33
N MET A 216 -0.58 3.94 -6.57
CA MET A 216 -0.33 4.08 -5.14
C MET A 216 -1.24 3.12 -4.40
N GLU A 217 -0.69 2.00 -3.95
CA GLU A 217 -1.35 1.11 -3.01
C GLU A 217 -1.36 1.73 -1.61
N PRO A 218 -2.37 1.39 -0.78
CA PRO A 218 -2.38 1.84 0.61
C PRO A 218 -1.07 1.42 1.31
N PRO A 219 -0.53 2.27 2.18
CA PRO A 219 0.69 1.94 2.90
C PRO A 219 0.49 0.67 3.73
N PRO A 220 1.54 -0.13 3.93
CA PRO A 220 1.46 -1.30 4.80
C PRO A 220 0.93 -0.92 6.18
N SER A 221 0.10 -1.79 6.76
CA SER A 221 -0.49 -1.58 8.08
C SER A 221 0.61 -1.45 9.16
N VAL A 222 0.27 -0.85 10.31
CA VAL A 222 1.19 -0.74 11.46
C VAL A 222 1.75 -2.11 11.87
N ILE A 223 0.95 -3.17 11.72
CA ILE A 223 1.34 -4.57 11.99
C ILE A 223 2.43 -5.05 11.02
N GLN A 224 2.40 -4.60 9.76
CA GLN A 224 3.40 -4.95 8.75
C GLN A 224 4.70 -4.14 8.88
N LEU A 225 4.64 -2.96 9.50
CA LEU A 225 5.80 -2.08 9.72
C LEU A 225 6.67 -2.54 10.90
N GLY A 226 6.14 -3.37 11.81
CA GLY A 226 6.83 -3.81 13.02
C GLY A 226 7.02 -2.69 14.06
N ASP A 227 7.78 -2.99 15.11
CA ASP A 227 7.99 -2.07 16.25
C ASP A 227 9.04 -0.96 15.99
N ASP A 228 9.60 -0.87 14.77
CA ASP A 228 10.63 0.14 14.47
C ASP A 228 9.99 1.47 14.02
N PRO A 229 9.97 2.51 14.89
CA PRO A 229 9.33 3.79 14.56
C PRO A 229 10.00 4.50 13.39
N ASP A 230 11.26 4.17 13.08
CA ASP A 230 12.05 4.79 12.02
C ASP A 230 11.74 4.20 10.64
N SER A 231 11.22 2.97 10.59
CA SER A 231 10.88 2.26 9.36
C SER A 231 9.77 2.95 8.54
N ALA A 232 8.93 3.78 9.17
CA ALA A 232 7.83 4.47 8.51
C ALA A 232 8.29 5.40 7.36
N LEU A 233 9.49 5.99 7.45
CA LEU A 233 10.05 6.83 6.39
C LEU A 233 10.41 5.98 5.17
N PHE A 234 11.17 4.90 5.39
CA PHE A 234 11.70 4.03 4.33
C PHE A 234 10.60 3.28 3.58
N ARG A 235 9.51 2.95 4.28
CA ARG A 235 8.37 2.19 3.74
C ARG A 235 7.31 3.07 3.07
N ARG A 236 7.47 4.40 3.08
CA ARG A 236 6.44 5.35 2.60
C ARG A 236 6.12 5.23 1.12
N LEU A 237 7.08 4.74 0.32
CA LEU A 237 6.93 4.52 -1.11
C LEU A 237 6.80 3.04 -1.48
N ASP A 238 6.69 2.11 -0.51
CA ASP A 238 6.57 0.66 -0.80
C ASP A 238 5.29 0.33 -1.58
N GLY A 239 4.23 1.13 -1.38
CA GLY A 239 2.96 1.03 -2.10
C GLY A 239 3.01 1.61 -3.51
N MET A 240 4.08 2.30 -3.92
CA MET A 240 4.24 2.78 -5.30
C MET A 240 4.61 1.59 -6.19
N LYS A 241 3.62 1.05 -6.89
CA LYS A 241 3.77 -0.06 -7.82
C LYS A 241 3.64 0.43 -9.25
N LEU A 242 4.50 -0.06 -10.13
CA LEU A 242 4.33 0.16 -11.56
C LEU A 242 3.00 -0.45 -11.99
N ARG A 243 2.16 0.34 -12.66
CA ARG A 243 0.92 -0.14 -13.23
C ARG A 243 1.24 -0.86 -14.52
N GLU A 244 0.77 -2.10 -14.66
CA GLU A 244 0.85 -2.79 -15.95
C GLU A 244 0.01 -2.02 -16.97
N THR A 245 0.66 -1.46 -17.98
CA THR A 245 -0.02 -0.74 -19.05
C THR A 245 -0.15 -1.65 -20.27
N LYS A 246 -1.39 -1.88 -20.70
CA LYS A 246 -1.69 -2.58 -21.95
C LYS A 246 -2.04 -1.54 -23.01
N ALA A 247 -1.29 -1.54 -24.10
CA ALA A 247 -1.63 -0.75 -25.27
C ALA A 247 -2.99 -1.21 -25.83
N ILE A 248 -3.80 -0.26 -26.26
CA ILE A 248 -5.11 -0.53 -26.88
C ILE A 248 -5.09 -0.15 -28.36
N SER A 249 -5.74 -0.96 -29.19
CA SER A 249 -5.87 -0.72 -30.62
C SER A 249 -7.06 0.20 -30.94
N LYS A 250 -7.01 0.85 -32.11
CA LYS A 250 -8.18 1.52 -32.69
C LYS A 250 -9.27 0.48 -32.96
N GLY A 251 -10.52 0.83 -32.71
CA GLY A 251 -11.67 -0.01 -33.02
C GLY A 251 -12.72 -0.01 -31.93
N THR A 252 -13.63 -0.98 -32.01
CA THR A 252 -14.67 -1.19 -30.99
C THR A 252 -14.14 -2.12 -29.91
N HIS A 253 -14.21 -1.68 -28.67
CA HIS A 253 -13.81 -2.47 -27.50
C HIS A 253 -14.99 -2.68 -26.57
N ILE A 254 -15.08 -3.87 -25.97
CA ILE A 254 -16.19 -4.24 -25.10
C ILE A 254 -15.70 -4.27 -23.66
N PHE A 255 -16.29 -3.44 -22.83
CA PHE A 255 -16.08 -3.42 -21.38
C PHE A 255 -17.35 -3.89 -20.68
N ALA A 256 -17.23 -4.42 -19.47
CA ALA A 256 -18.38 -4.87 -18.72
C ALA A 256 -18.20 -4.65 -17.23
N VAL A 257 -19.32 -4.48 -16.51
CA VAL A 257 -19.31 -4.47 -15.05
C VAL A 257 -20.02 -5.71 -14.56
N TYR A 258 -19.33 -6.51 -13.76
CA TYR A 258 -19.83 -7.73 -13.13
C TYR A 258 -20.18 -7.50 -11.66
N GLY A 259 -21.39 -7.90 -11.26
CA GLY A 259 -21.79 -7.89 -9.86
C GLY A 259 -21.18 -9.05 -9.08
N ASP A 260 -20.22 -8.76 -8.20
CA ASP A 260 -19.43 -9.76 -7.49
C ASP A 260 -20.26 -10.59 -6.47
N ASN A 261 -19.81 -11.82 -6.19
CA ASN A 261 -20.53 -12.97 -5.60
C ASN A 261 -21.02 -12.80 -4.15
N TRP A 262 -20.74 -11.66 -3.54
CA TRP A 262 -20.74 -11.51 -2.09
C TRP A 262 -21.85 -10.59 -1.56
N PHE A 263 -22.38 -9.67 -2.37
CA PHE A 263 -23.23 -8.59 -1.87
C PHE A 263 -24.49 -8.35 -2.71
N ASN A 264 -25.28 -7.38 -2.27
CA ASN A 264 -26.41 -6.83 -3.01
C ASN A 264 -25.98 -6.26 -4.36
N ARG A 265 -26.96 -6.01 -5.24
CA ARG A 265 -26.79 -5.25 -6.48
C ARG A 265 -25.82 -4.07 -6.32
N ALA A 266 -24.80 -4.04 -7.16
CA ALA A 266 -23.84 -2.93 -7.19
C ALA A 266 -24.41 -1.76 -8.00
N GLN A 267 -24.35 -0.55 -7.46
CA GLN A 267 -24.63 0.69 -8.20
C GLN A 267 -23.31 1.39 -8.51
N PHE A 268 -23.13 1.82 -9.74
CA PHE A 268 -21.87 2.41 -10.19
C PHE A 268 -22.08 3.51 -11.23
N VAL A 269 -21.06 4.35 -11.35
CA VAL A 269 -20.86 5.30 -12.43
C VAL A 269 -19.72 4.76 -13.29
N LEU A 270 -19.97 4.50 -14.56
CA LEU A 270 -18.98 4.02 -15.53
C LEU A 270 -18.64 5.16 -16.49
N GLU A 271 -17.36 5.46 -16.67
CA GLU A 271 -16.90 6.53 -17.55
C GLU A 271 -15.74 6.07 -18.43
N ALA A 272 -15.78 6.48 -19.70
CA ALA A 272 -14.65 6.42 -20.62
C ALA A 272 -14.04 7.82 -20.75
N VAL A 273 -12.75 7.94 -20.45
CA VAL A 273 -12.00 9.20 -20.49
C VAL A 273 -10.88 9.07 -21.51
N ALA A 274 -10.82 10.01 -22.45
CA ALA A 274 -9.71 10.13 -23.38
C ALA A 274 -8.60 10.96 -22.74
N VAL A 275 -7.36 10.46 -22.77
CA VAL A 275 -6.22 11.22 -22.27
C VAL A 275 -5.83 12.26 -23.31
N ASP A 276 -5.92 13.54 -22.96
CA ASP A 276 -5.41 14.60 -23.84
C ASP A 276 -3.94 14.88 -23.52
N ARG A 277 -3.03 14.31 -24.32
CA ARG A 277 -1.60 14.61 -24.25
C ARG A 277 -1.23 15.96 -24.87
N SER A 278 -2.11 16.54 -25.70
CA SER A 278 -1.87 17.78 -26.42
C SER A 278 -2.28 19.04 -25.64
N GLY A 279 -3.26 18.92 -24.74
CA GLY A 279 -3.94 20.07 -24.12
C GLY A 279 -3.53 20.45 -22.70
N GLY A 280 -2.62 19.74 -22.03
CA GLY A 280 -2.31 20.07 -20.63
C GLY A 280 -0.95 19.57 -20.13
N GLY A 281 -0.22 20.45 -19.46
CA GLY A 281 1.03 20.13 -18.77
C GLY A 281 0.88 19.06 -17.67
N ALA A 282 -0.34 18.77 -17.22
CA ALA A 282 -0.61 17.82 -16.13
C ALA A 282 -0.12 16.39 -16.43
N CYS A 283 -0.27 15.86 -17.65
CA CYS A 283 0.26 14.53 -17.96
C CYS A 283 1.80 14.50 -17.90
N LEU A 284 2.46 15.53 -18.44
CA LEU A 284 3.91 15.66 -18.39
C LEU A 284 4.41 15.89 -16.95
N GLU A 285 3.67 16.66 -16.17
CA GLU A 285 3.93 16.92 -14.76
C GLU A 285 3.79 15.65 -13.92
N ILE A 286 2.72 14.87 -14.10
CA ILE A 286 2.55 13.56 -13.45
C ILE A 286 3.72 12.63 -13.81
N GLN A 287 4.10 12.54 -15.09
CA GLN A 287 5.23 11.72 -15.52
C GLN A 287 6.55 12.17 -14.87
N SER A 288 6.78 13.48 -14.78
CA SER A 288 7.97 14.05 -14.13
C SER A 288 7.98 13.73 -12.63
N ILE A 289 6.86 13.96 -11.93
CA ILE A 289 6.72 13.68 -10.50
C ILE A 289 6.91 12.19 -10.22
N GLU A 290 6.29 11.31 -10.99
CA GLU A 290 6.44 9.86 -10.80
C GLU A 290 7.88 9.40 -11.06
N SER A 291 8.58 9.98 -12.03
CA SER A 291 10.00 9.71 -12.26
C SER A 291 10.87 10.13 -11.06
N GLU A 292 10.61 11.32 -10.50
CA GLU A 292 11.29 11.79 -9.29
C GLU A 292 11.00 10.92 -8.07
N LEU A 293 9.75 10.49 -7.90
CA LEU A 293 9.34 9.60 -6.82
C LEU A 293 9.99 8.22 -6.95
N ALA A 294 10.05 7.64 -8.15
CA ALA A 294 10.74 6.37 -8.40
C ALA A 294 12.24 6.47 -8.11
N LYS A 295 12.87 7.61 -8.43
CA LYS A 295 14.25 7.89 -8.03
C LYS A 295 14.40 7.96 -6.51
N LYS A 296 13.50 8.68 -5.83
CA LYS A 296 13.48 8.78 -4.36
C LYS A 296 13.26 7.44 -3.66
N GLN A 297 12.45 6.56 -4.23
CA GLN A 297 12.25 5.20 -3.71
C GLN A 297 13.57 4.42 -3.68
N LYS A 298 14.39 4.51 -4.75
CA LYS A 298 15.72 3.89 -4.80
C LYS A 298 16.71 4.53 -3.82
N GLU A 299 16.72 5.87 -3.74
CA GLU A 299 17.57 6.60 -2.80
C GLU A 299 17.23 6.25 -1.34
N LEU A 300 15.94 6.13 -0.99
CA LEU A 300 15.49 5.73 0.34
C LEU A 300 15.90 4.30 0.69
N ALA A 301 15.81 3.36 -0.24
CA ALA A 301 16.27 1.98 -0.01
C ALA A 301 17.78 1.91 0.27
N GLN A 302 18.59 2.71 -0.44
CA GLN A 302 20.02 2.83 -0.15
C GLN A 302 20.26 3.47 1.22
N PHE A 303 19.53 4.55 1.52
CA PHE A 303 19.64 5.26 2.79
C PHE A 303 19.21 4.39 3.99
N GLU A 304 18.22 3.50 3.84
CA GLU A 304 17.78 2.55 4.88
C GLU A 304 18.94 1.66 5.33
N SER A 305 19.76 1.18 4.39
CA SER A 305 20.94 0.36 4.67
C SER A 305 21.99 1.14 5.47
N GLU A 306 22.30 2.37 5.05
CA GLU A 306 23.25 3.24 5.74
C GLU A 306 22.78 3.63 7.14
N TYR A 307 21.49 3.94 7.28
CA TYR A 307 20.84 4.26 8.54
C TYR A 307 20.92 3.09 9.52
N ASN A 308 20.57 1.88 9.08
CA ASN A 308 20.63 0.68 9.91
C ASN A 308 22.06 0.37 10.36
N GLN A 309 23.05 0.51 9.47
CA GLN A 309 24.45 0.35 9.84
C GLN A 309 24.90 1.39 10.89
N ALA A 310 24.48 2.65 10.75
CA ALA A 310 24.79 3.68 11.73
C ALA A 310 24.12 3.40 13.09
N LYS A 311 22.87 2.92 13.09
CA LYS A 311 22.11 2.53 14.30
C LYS A 311 22.79 1.37 15.04
N GLU A 312 23.28 0.36 14.32
CA GLU A 312 24.06 -0.74 14.90
C GLU A 312 25.39 -0.27 15.49
N ARG A 313 26.13 0.59 14.77
CA ARG A 313 27.38 1.18 15.28
C ARG A 313 27.17 2.00 16.55
N HIS A 314 26.08 2.78 16.59
CA HIS A 314 25.73 3.55 17.78
C HIS A 314 25.41 2.64 18.96
N LYS A 315 24.61 1.58 18.75
CA LYS A 315 24.33 0.57 19.77
C LYS A 315 25.61 -0.09 20.31
N ALA A 316 26.52 -0.50 19.42
CA ALA A 316 27.80 -1.08 19.81
C ALA A 316 28.68 -0.09 20.60
N ALA A 317 28.65 1.20 20.25
CA ALA A 317 29.37 2.24 20.99
C ALA A 317 28.80 2.43 22.41
N LEU A 318 27.46 2.38 22.58
CA LEU A 318 26.81 2.45 23.88
C LEU A 318 27.17 1.24 24.77
N GLU A 319 27.11 0.03 24.22
CA GLU A 319 27.49 -1.20 24.92
C GLU A 319 28.96 -1.17 25.36
N ARG A 320 29.86 -0.68 24.48
CA ARG A 320 31.26 -0.49 24.82
C ARG A 320 31.45 0.55 25.92
N HIS A 321 30.78 1.70 25.81
CA HIS A 321 30.87 2.75 26.83
C HIS A 321 30.44 2.23 28.21
N GLU A 322 29.34 1.49 28.29
CA GLU A 322 28.87 0.87 29.53
C GLU A 322 29.89 -0.13 30.08
N LYS A 323 30.45 -0.98 29.22
CA LYS A 323 31.48 -1.96 29.61
C LYS A 323 32.73 -1.29 30.18
N GLU A 324 33.30 -0.33 29.44
CA GLU A 324 34.52 0.40 29.84
C GLU A 324 34.28 1.18 31.14
N THR A 325 33.08 1.77 31.31
CA THR A 325 32.69 2.47 32.55
C THR A 325 32.70 1.50 33.75
N LYS A 326 32.12 0.30 33.60
CA LYS A 326 32.10 -0.72 34.66
C LYS A 326 33.50 -1.26 34.98
N GLU A 327 34.30 -1.53 33.95
CA GLU A 327 35.68 -2.04 34.11
C GLU A 327 36.56 -0.99 34.81
N LEU A 328 36.49 0.28 34.40
CA LEU A 328 37.24 1.37 35.03
C LEU A 328 36.83 1.56 36.49
N ALA A 329 35.52 1.56 36.79
CA ALA A 329 35.03 1.65 38.16
C ALA A 329 35.55 0.50 39.04
N ALA A 330 35.56 -0.73 38.52
CA ALA A 330 36.08 -1.90 39.23
C ALA A 330 37.60 -1.80 39.47
N LEU A 331 38.36 -1.32 38.49
CA LEU A 331 39.81 -1.09 38.64
C LEU A 331 40.11 -0.03 39.70
N ILE A 332 39.37 1.08 39.70
CA ILE A 332 39.53 2.15 40.69
C ILE A 332 39.20 1.63 42.09
N ALA A 333 38.07 0.94 42.26
CA ALA A 333 37.70 0.34 43.56
C ALA A 333 38.75 -0.65 44.07
N ARG A 334 39.29 -1.51 43.18
CA ARG A 334 40.36 -2.46 43.51
C ARG A 334 41.65 -1.75 43.92
N ARG A 335 42.01 -0.65 43.23
CA ARG A 335 43.16 0.20 43.58
C ARG A 335 42.97 0.77 44.99
N GLU A 336 41.84 1.41 45.27
CA GLU A 336 41.54 2.02 46.58
C GLU A 336 41.59 1.00 47.73
N GLN A 337 41.08 -0.21 47.49
CA GLN A 337 41.18 -1.31 48.45
C GLN A 337 42.64 -1.71 48.74
N ALA A 338 43.49 -1.79 47.71
CA ALA A 338 44.91 -2.13 47.87
C ALA A 338 45.68 -1.06 48.65
N TYR A 339 45.43 0.23 48.40
CA TYR A 339 46.05 1.32 49.17
C TYR A 339 45.69 1.28 50.66
N THR A 340 44.45 0.89 50.98
CA THR A 340 44.01 0.70 52.37
C THR A 340 44.78 -0.42 53.08
N GLN A 341 45.22 -1.45 52.34
CA GLN A 341 46.00 -2.57 52.89
C GLN A 341 47.48 -2.22 53.09
N VAL A 342 48.06 -1.34 52.26
CA VAL A 342 49.46 -0.91 52.35
C VAL A 342 49.65 0.21 53.39
N GLY A 343 48.64 1.07 53.56
CA GLY A 343 48.69 2.29 54.38
C GLY A 343 48.67 2.11 55.90
N GLY A 344 49.37 1.09 56.43
CA GLY A 344 49.69 1.04 57.85
C GLY A 344 50.47 2.29 58.28
N VAL A 345 49.80 3.19 59.00
CA VAL A 345 50.32 4.32 59.79
C VAL A 345 50.55 5.67 59.06
N TYR A 346 50.51 5.78 57.73
CA TYR A 346 50.48 7.09 57.05
C TYR A 346 49.52 7.08 55.85
N SER A 347 48.23 7.32 56.09
CA SER A 347 47.25 7.51 55.02
C SER A 347 47.06 9.00 54.75
N VAL A 348 47.79 9.55 53.79
CA VAL A 348 47.31 10.73 53.08
C VAL A 348 46.14 10.23 52.24
N LYS A 349 44.91 10.66 52.57
CA LYS A 349 43.76 10.43 51.67
C LYS A 349 44.03 11.20 50.39
N GLU A 350 44.59 10.53 49.38
CA GLU A 350 44.52 11.05 48.01
C GLU A 350 43.03 11.28 47.70
N PRO A 351 42.66 12.43 47.12
CA PRO A 351 41.30 12.64 46.68
C PRO A 351 40.92 11.50 45.72
N SER A 352 39.76 10.88 45.95
CA SER A 352 39.17 9.91 45.04
C SER A 352 39.26 10.45 43.61
N MET A 353 39.84 9.67 42.69
CA MET A 353 39.84 10.04 41.26
C MET A 353 38.42 10.03 40.66
N LEU A 354 37.44 9.55 41.42
CA LEU A 354 36.02 9.58 41.11
C LEU A 354 35.32 10.57 42.03
N ASP A 355 35.16 11.81 41.58
CA ASP A 355 33.97 12.57 41.97
C ASP A 355 32.79 12.01 41.16
N THR A 356 32.24 10.88 41.63
CA THR A 356 31.13 10.14 40.99
C THR A 356 29.86 10.98 40.86
N THR A 357 29.76 12.12 41.57
CA THR A 357 28.64 13.06 41.44
C THR A 357 28.70 13.90 40.17
N GLN A 358 29.87 14.04 39.53
CA GLN A 358 30.04 14.85 38.30
C GLN A 358 29.95 14.02 37.00
N LEU A 359 30.37 12.75 37.03
CA LEU A 359 30.39 11.87 35.84
C LEU A 359 29.02 11.29 35.48
N ASN A 360 28.19 10.95 36.46
CA ASN A 360 26.85 10.39 36.20
C ASN A 360 25.79 11.44 35.81
N THR A 361 26.03 12.71 36.13
CA THR A 361 25.01 13.77 35.95
C THR A 361 25.11 14.45 34.57
N ASN A 362 26.30 14.46 33.94
CA ASN A 362 26.51 15.16 32.67
C ASN A 362 26.31 14.32 31.41
N MET A 363 26.47 13.00 31.43
CA MET A 363 26.28 12.18 30.21
C MET A 363 24.84 11.70 30.03
N ALA A 364 24.16 11.28 31.11
CA ALA A 364 22.74 10.96 31.05
C ALA A 364 21.90 12.20 30.68
N GLY A 365 22.28 13.39 31.16
CA GLY A 365 21.64 14.67 30.84
C GLY A 365 21.95 15.19 29.43
N ALA A 366 23.21 15.11 28.97
CA ALA A 366 23.59 15.61 27.63
C ALA A 366 23.01 14.76 26.48
N PHE A 367 22.89 13.45 26.66
CA PHE A 367 22.30 12.56 25.65
C PHE A 367 20.78 12.46 25.73
N ALA A 368 20.16 12.63 26.91
CA ALA A 368 18.71 12.83 27.03
C ALA A 368 18.26 14.22 26.52
N SER A 369 19.18 15.19 26.45
CA SER A 369 18.96 16.56 25.93
C SER A 369 19.24 16.71 24.43
N MET A 370 19.72 15.68 23.73
CA MET A 370 19.71 15.73 22.27
C MET A 370 18.24 15.69 21.83
N PRO A 371 17.78 16.68 21.02
CA PRO A 371 16.41 16.71 20.60
C PRO A 371 16.11 15.39 19.89
N LYS A 372 15.13 14.64 20.41
CA LYS A 372 14.43 13.64 19.61
C LYS A 372 14.05 14.37 18.33
N MET A 373 14.62 13.98 17.18
CA MET A 373 14.25 14.56 15.89
C MET A 373 12.81 14.15 15.59
N ASN A 374 11.85 14.80 16.26
CA ASN A 374 10.48 14.86 15.82
C ASN A 374 10.50 15.74 14.57
N PHE A 375 10.51 15.10 13.41
CA PHE A 375 10.14 15.74 12.15
C PHE A 375 8.64 16.09 12.23
N SER A 376 8.33 17.18 12.92
CA SER A 376 7.05 17.87 12.80
C SER A 376 6.98 18.44 11.39
N ILE A 377 6.17 17.82 10.53
CA ILE A 377 5.71 18.41 9.27
C ILE A 377 4.79 19.59 9.65
N GLY A 378 5.41 20.72 9.93
CA GLY A 378 4.76 22.01 10.13
C GLY A 378 4.76 22.77 8.81
N SER A 379 3.61 22.78 8.15
CA SER A 379 3.30 23.68 7.04
C SER A 379 3.57 25.13 7.44
N ARG A 380 4.40 25.84 6.64
CA ARG A 380 4.44 27.31 6.63
C ARG A 380 4.58 27.86 5.21
N PRO A 381 4.08 29.09 5.01
CA PRO A 381 3.44 29.50 3.76
C PRO A 381 4.40 30.08 2.74
N ALA A 382 3.90 30.15 1.51
CA ALA A 382 4.51 30.81 0.37
C ALA A 382 4.97 32.24 0.70
N SER A 383 6.22 32.54 0.34
CA SER A 383 6.61 33.89 -0.04
C SER A 383 7.59 33.80 -1.21
N ALA A 384 7.38 34.71 -2.16
CA ALA A 384 7.79 34.63 -3.53
C ALA A 384 9.25 35.03 -3.76
N SER A 385 9.78 34.49 -4.86
CA SER A 385 10.83 34.98 -5.75
C SER A 385 11.56 36.29 -5.40
N SER A 386 12.90 36.26 -5.48
CA SER A 386 13.62 37.00 -6.52
C SER A 386 15.10 36.61 -6.55
N ALA A 387 15.55 36.13 -7.70
CA ALA A 387 16.95 36.05 -8.09
C ALA A 387 17.43 37.41 -8.62
N THR A 388 18.72 37.70 -8.42
CA THR A 388 19.72 38.50 -9.19
C THR A 388 20.60 39.29 -8.20
N SER A 389 21.83 38.84 -7.92
CA SER A 389 23.11 39.04 -8.66
C SER A 389 23.86 40.32 -8.23
N SER A 390 25.18 40.20 -8.00
CA SER A 390 26.09 41.34 -7.84
C SER A 390 27.50 41.01 -8.33
N SER A 391 27.91 41.67 -9.42
CA SER A 391 29.21 42.36 -9.55
C SER A 391 29.19 43.09 -10.92
N ALA A 392 29.05 44.41 -10.92
CA ALA A 392 30.13 45.40 -11.05
C ALA A 392 30.32 45.86 -12.50
N GLY A 393 30.01 47.14 -12.76
CA GLY A 393 30.13 47.80 -14.05
C GLY A 393 29.70 49.25 -13.94
N ASP A 394 30.68 50.13 -13.99
CA ASP A 394 30.71 51.58 -13.78
C ASP A 394 30.02 52.38 -14.90
N THR A 395 29.27 53.46 -14.57
CA THR A 395 29.26 54.81 -15.19
C THR A 395 27.96 55.64 -15.00
N GLN A 396 28.15 56.85 -14.45
CA GLN A 396 27.52 58.17 -14.75
C GLN A 396 25.99 58.44 -14.63
N LYS A 397 25.70 59.47 -13.81
CA LYS A 397 24.49 60.35 -13.65
C LYS A 397 24.21 61.21 -14.93
N PRO A 398 23.14 62.04 -15.08
CA PRO A 398 22.04 62.41 -14.14
C PRO A 398 20.60 62.71 -14.69
N ALA A 399 19.66 62.95 -13.74
CA ALA A 399 18.45 63.85 -13.77
C ALA A 399 17.25 63.45 -14.70
N ALA A 400 15.95 63.73 -14.47
CA ALA A 400 15.14 64.55 -13.54
C ALA A 400 13.63 64.11 -13.60
N GLN A 401 12.82 64.48 -12.57
CA GLN A 401 11.37 64.85 -12.56
C GLN A 401 10.31 63.91 -13.22
N GLY A 402 9.06 63.71 -12.77
CA GLY A 402 8.15 64.34 -11.79
C GLY A 402 6.68 64.07 -12.24
N GLY A 403 5.72 64.10 -11.32
CA GLY A 403 4.26 64.22 -11.59
C GLY A 403 3.44 62.92 -11.41
N GLU A 404 2.61 62.70 -10.39
CA GLU A 404 1.33 63.32 -9.94
C GLU A 404 0.06 62.99 -10.76
N ASN A 405 -0.94 62.47 -10.02
CA ASN A 405 -2.37 62.85 -10.01
C ASN A 405 -3.49 61.92 -10.53
N ASP A 406 -4.58 62.07 -9.76
CA ASP A 406 -6.02 61.78 -9.91
C ASP A 406 -6.54 60.34 -9.71
N ALA A 407 -7.25 59.99 -8.61
CA ALA A 407 -8.47 60.52 -7.96
C ALA A 407 -9.78 60.11 -8.67
N SER A 408 -10.44 59.02 -8.20
CA SER A 408 -11.74 59.04 -7.46
C SER A 408 -13.00 58.81 -8.33
N PRO A 409 -14.20 58.53 -7.76
CA PRO A 409 -14.54 57.52 -6.75
C PRO A 409 -15.89 56.79 -7.07
N GLY A 410 -16.26 55.73 -6.33
CA GLY A 410 -17.51 54.99 -6.55
C GLY A 410 -18.01 54.09 -5.41
N PHE A 411 -18.39 54.71 -4.29
CA PHE A 411 -19.44 54.42 -3.30
C PHE A 411 -20.18 53.03 -3.15
N LYS A 412 -20.45 52.70 -1.86
CA LYS A 412 -21.50 51.83 -1.22
C LYS A 412 -21.19 50.34 -1.01
N ARG A 413 -20.90 49.90 0.23
CA ARG A 413 -21.78 49.54 1.40
C ARG A 413 -22.53 48.20 1.23
N PHE A 414 -22.21 47.19 2.05
CA PHE A 414 -23.01 46.76 3.22
C PHE A 414 -22.37 45.58 4.00
N PHE A 415 -22.71 45.51 5.30
CA PHE A 415 -22.38 44.59 6.40
C PHE A 415 -22.63 43.09 6.08
N GLY A 416 -22.15 42.07 6.81
CA GLY A 416 -21.47 41.95 8.11
C GLY A 416 -21.80 40.57 8.73
N LEU A 417 -20.89 40.06 9.59
CA LEU A 417 -21.08 39.09 10.71
C LEU A 417 -21.96 37.84 10.47
N ARG A 418 -21.46 36.62 10.65
CA ARG A 418 -20.94 36.07 11.92
C ARG A 418 -20.07 34.85 11.68
#